data_AF-A0A817L4X1-F1
#
_entry.id   AF-A0A817L4X1-F1
#
_cell.length_a   1.000
_cell.length_b   1.000
_cell.length_c   1.000
_cell.angle_alpha   90.00
_cell.angle_beta   90.00
_cell.angle_gamma   90.00
#
_symmetry.space_group_name_H-M   'P 1'
#
loop_
_entity.id
_entity.type
_entity.pdbx_description
1 polymer ?
#
loop_
_entity_poly.entity_id
_entity_poly.type
_entity_poly.pdbx_seq_one_letter_code
_entity_poly.pdbx_strand_id
1 'polypeptide(L)'
;MVDNEKRENLANARRKLKKFRDQYQPNDSETNGNDVHSINGTSIDSTISYNIMPPTVTDFVNDQQAIPDGIRQNSLKSPAIELESGHSSQTSVDVEEKLRRDIKQMQEQLEIHVQTIGILVAEKTDVSAKLNQSFKQLERKQSEMDELYGRLKASRERVQELEKQIQYSTSNVQKREMAAKESDKENDRLKIENIRQSQLIEDLKQNISELNEKIHNRQIISDQLNNELEQLNKQFQVSH
;
A
#
# COMPACT_ATOMS: atom_id res chain seq x y z
N MET A 1 -33.05 12.29 36.37
CA MET A 1 -31.71 12.87 36.62
C MET A 1 -30.63 12.26 35.72
N VAL A 2 -30.62 10.94 35.50
CA VAL A 2 -29.61 10.22 34.67
C VAL A 2 -29.52 10.72 33.21
N ASP A 3 -30.63 11.15 32.60
CA ASP A 3 -30.61 11.62 31.21
C ASP A 3 -30.01 13.01 31.03
N ASN A 4 -29.99 13.82 32.08
CA ASN A 4 -29.41 15.17 31.99
C ASN A 4 -27.88 15.10 31.99
N GLU A 5 -27.33 14.20 32.81
CA GLU A 5 -25.88 13.95 32.90
C GLU A 5 -25.32 13.36 31.60
N LYS A 6 -26.06 12.46 30.94
CA LYS A 6 -25.68 11.93 29.61
C LYS A 6 -25.65 13.03 28.54
N ARG A 7 -26.62 13.95 28.56
CA ARG A 7 -26.67 15.07 27.61
C ARG A 7 -25.53 16.05 27.84
N GLU A 8 -25.19 16.33 29.09
CA GLU A 8 -24.08 17.20 29.46
C GLU A 8 -22.72 16.59 29.08
N ASN A 9 -22.54 15.29 29.33
CA ASN A 9 -21.34 14.56 28.93
C ASN A 9 -21.16 14.53 27.40
N LEU A 10 -22.24 14.32 26.65
CA LEU A 10 -22.21 14.36 25.19
C LEU A 10 -21.89 15.78 24.66
N ALA A 11 -22.44 16.82 25.29
CA ALA A 11 -22.14 18.20 24.95
C ALA A 11 -20.66 18.55 25.20
N ASN A 12 -20.10 18.08 26.31
CA ASN A 12 -18.69 18.28 26.66
C ASN A 12 -17.75 17.52 25.70
N ALA A 13 -18.10 16.30 25.30
CA ALA A 13 -17.35 15.55 24.29
C ALA A 13 -17.32 16.28 22.93
N ARG A 14 -18.47 16.80 22.48
CA ARG A 14 -18.56 17.59 21.24
C ARG A 14 -17.72 18.86 21.28
N ARG A 15 -17.70 19.57 22.42
CA ARG A 15 -16.85 20.76 22.62
C ARG A 15 -15.37 20.43 22.54
N LYS A 16 -14.92 19.32 23.15
CA LYS A 16 -13.53 18.86 23.06
C LYS A 16 -13.13 18.50 21.63
N LEU A 17 -13.99 17.77 20.92
CA LEU A 17 -13.74 17.39 19.53
C LEU A 17 -13.65 18.61 18.61
N LYS A 18 -14.51 19.62 18.81
CA LYS A 18 -14.44 20.88 18.07
C LYS A 18 -13.13 21.62 18.30
N LYS A 19 -12.69 21.75 19.56
CA LYS A 19 -11.38 22.37 19.89
C LYS A 19 -10.21 21.62 19.24
N PHE A 20 -10.26 20.30 19.21
CA PHE A 20 -9.20 19.50 18.58
C PHE A 20 -9.17 19.70 17.05
N ARG A 21 -10.34 19.77 16.42
CA ARG A 21 -10.44 20.06 14.97
C ARG A 21 -9.90 21.45 14.64
N ASP A 22 -10.30 22.45 15.42
CA ASP A 22 -9.91 23.85 15.19
C ASP A 22 -8.41 24.09 15.49
N GLN A 23 -7.78 23.25 16.32
CA GLN A 23 -6.35 23.32 16.63
C GLN A 23 -5.44 22.67 15.56
N TYR A 24 -5.99 21.78 14.71
CA TYR A 24 -5.20 20.97 13.78
C TYR A 24 -5.65 21.04 12.32
N GLN A 25 -6.58 21.92 11.95
CA GLN A 25 -6.83 22.21 10.54
C GLN A 25 -5.92 23.35 10.04
N PRO A 26 -5.14 23.15 8.97
CA PRO A 26 -4.46 24.22 8.25
C PRO A 26 -5.49 25.21 7.72
N ASN A 27 -5.17 26.51 7.77
CA ASN A 27 -5.97 27.57 7.18
C ASN A 27 -5.99 27.44 5.66
N ASP A 28 -6.94 26.70 5.11
CA ASP A 28 -7.31 26.82 3.71
C ASP A 28 -8.53 27.73 3.61
N SER A 29 -8.23 28.98 3.27
CA SER A 29 -9.19 30.00 2.87
C SER A 29 -10.01 29.56 1.67
N GLU A 30 -11.33 29.73 1.82
CA GLU A 30 -12.29 30.09 0.78
C GLU A 30 -12.34 29.26 -0.50
N THR A 31 -13.29 28.33 -0.58
CA THR A 31 -14.16 28.23 -1.75
C THR A 31 -15.60 27.92 -1.35
N ASN A 32 -16.49 28.79 -1.82
CA ASN A 32 -17.94 28.73 -1.71
C ASN A 32 -18.51 27.58 -2.55
N GLY A 33 -19.54 26.93 -2.01
CA GLY A 33 -20.74 26.57 -2.78
C GLY A 33 -20.71 25.25 -3.56
N ASN A 34 -21.48 24.29 -3.02
CA ASN A 34 -22.31 23.31 -3.72
C ASN A 34 -21.68 22.52 -4.88
N ASP A 35 -21.42 21.23 -4.67
CA ASP A 35 -22.36 20.24 -5.18
C ASP A 35 -22.10 18.82 -4.66
N VAL A 36 -23.20 18.08 -4.67
CA VAL A 36 -23.42 16.74 -4.17
C VAL A 36 -22.87 15.71 -5.18
N HIS A 37 -22.33 14.62 -4.62
CA HIS A 37 -22.03 13.31 -5.24
C HIS A 37 -20.64 13.05 -5.86
N SER A 38 -20.06 11.97 -5.31
CA SER A 38 -19.26 10.94 -5.98
C SER A 38 -17.77 11.23 -6.21
N ILE A 39 -16.96 10.84 -5.24
CA ILE A 39 -15.55 10.49 -5.41
C ILE A 39 -15.20 9.52 -4.26
N ASN A 40 -14.48 8.40 -4.41
CA ASN A 40 -13.31 8.16 -5.24
C ASN A 40 -13.14 6.66 -5.48
N GLY A 41 -12.95 6.30 -6.75
CA GLY A 41 -12.28 5.08 -7.18
C GLY A 41 -11.43 5.42 -8.40
N THR A 42 -10.77 6.58 -8.37
CA THR A 42 -9.91 7.03 -9.46
C THR A 42 -8.67 6.16 -9.44
N SER A 43 -8.68 5.19 -10.35
CA SER A 43 -7.52 4.46 -10.83
C SER A 43 -6.45 5.48 -11.21
N ILE A 44 -5.49 5.69 -10.31
CA ILE A 44 -4.20 6.27 -10.68
C ILE A 44 -3.49 5.20 -11.49
N ASP A 45 -3.80 5.16 -12.77
CA ASP A 45 -2.98 4.56 -13.79
C ASP A 45 -1.73 5.44 -13.95
N SER A 46 -0.83 5.35 -12.96
CA SER A 46 0.52 5.85 -13.09
C SER A 46 1.33 4.79 -13.83
N THR A 47 1.01 4.60 -15.12
CA THR A 47 1.94 4.08 -16.11
C THR A 47 3.05 5.11 -16.29
N ILE A 48 3.91 5.24 -15.28
CA ILE A 48 5.22 5.84 -15.46
C ILE A 48 6.11 4.70 -15.94
N SER A 49 5.99 4.44 -17.25
CA SER A 49 6.92 3.61 -17.99
C SER A 49 8.23 4.39 -18.13
N TYR A 50 9.10 4.29 -17.13
CA TYR A 50 10.51 4.58 -17.34
C TYR A 50 11.15 3.35 -18.01
N ASN A 51 10.86 3.19 -19.29
CA ASN A 51 11.77 2.50 -20.20
C ASN A 51 13.02 3.37 -20.37
N ILE A 52 13.83 3.45 -19.33
CA ILE A 52 15.23 3.82 -19.48
C ILE A 52 15.97 2.49 -19.47
N MET A 53 15.98 1.85 -20.64
CA MET A 53 16.93 0.79 -20.92
C MET A 53 18.28 1.51 -21.06
N PRO A 54 19.22 1.40 -20.10
CA PRO A 54 20.57 1.87 -20.38
C PRO A 54 21.11 1.05 -21.55
N PRO A 55 21.85 1.65 -22.49
CA PRO A 55 22.44 0.92 -23.60
C PRO A 55 23.24 -0.27 -23.06
N THR A 56 23.02 -1.44 -23.65
CA THR A 56 23.69 -2.69 -23.31
C THR A 56 25.21 -2.49 -23.40
N VAL A 57 25.91 -2.61 -22.27
CA VAL A 57 27.37 -2.40 -22.17
C VAL A 57 28.13 -3.67 -22.60
N THR A 58 27.75 -4.25 -23.74
CA THR A 58 28.60 -5.24 -24.43
C THR A 58 29.61 -4.57 -25.34
N ASP A 59 29.50 -3.26 -25.59
CA ASP A 59 30.30 -2.57 -26.60
C ASP A 59 31.58 -1.92 -26.05
N PHE A 60 31.78 -1.84 -24.73
CA PHE A 60 32.95 -1.16 -24.14
C PHE A 60 34.11 -2.08 -23.73
N VAL A 61 33.91 -3.41 -23.70
CA VAL A 61 34.94 -4.36 -23.25
C VAL A 61 35.80 -4.88 -24.41
N ASN A 62 35.40 -4.68 -25.67
CA ASN A 62 36.15 -5.21 -26.82
C ASN A 62 37.22 -4.27 -27.43
N ASP A 63 37.30 -3.00 -27.02
CA ASP A 63 38.26 -2.06 -27.62
C ASP A 63 39.66 -2.04 -26.97
N GLN A 64 39.92 -2.87 -25.96
CA GLN A 64 41.25 -2.93 -25.31
C GLN A 64 42.31 -3.79 -26.04
N GLN A 65 42.04 -4.23 -27.28
CA GLN A 65 43.06 -4.87 -28.14
C GLN A 65 43.49 -4.02 -29.35
N ALA A 66 42.96 -2.82 -29.56
CA ALA A 66 43.40 -1.94 -30.63
C ALA A 66 44.54 -1.01 -30.15
N ILE A 67 45.77 -1.35 -30.52
CA ILE A 67 46.92 -0.44 -30.45
C ILE A 67 46.64 0.72 -31.40
N PRO A 68 46.59 1.99 -30.95
CA PRO A 68 46.43 3.11 -31.88
C PRO A 68 47.75 3.36 -32.63
N ASP A 69 47.71 3.24 -33.96
CA ASP A 69 48.80 3.58 -34.92
C ASP A 69 49.09 5.10 -34.97
N GLY A 70 49.48 5.66 -33.83
CA GLY A 70 49.57 7.09 -33.60
C GLY A 70 50.95 7.60 -33.17
N ILE A 71 52.05 6.90 -33.47
CA ILE A 71 53.39 7.47 -33.30
C ILE A 71 53.71 8.30 -34.54
N ARG A 72 53.23 9.54 -34.53
CA ARG A 72 53.62 10.58 -35.50
C ARG A 72 55.14 10.77 -35.43
N GLN A 73 55.76 10.60 -36.59
CA GLN A 73 57.15 10.91 -36.88
C GLN A 73 57.49 12.35 -36.46
N ASN A 74 58.27 12.50 -35.38
CA ASN A 74 59.07 13.71 -35.19
C ASN A 74 60.32 13.54 -36.04
N SER A 75 60.35 14.20 -37.20
CA SER A 75 61.53 14.25 -38.06
C SER A 75 62.64 14.99 -37.34
N LEU A 76 63.67 14.23 -36.93
CA LEU A 76 64.97 14.77 -36.56
C LEU A 76 65.54 15.49 -37.78
N LYS A 77 65.61 16.82 -37.73
CA LYS A 77 66.44 17.63 -38.63
C LYS A 77 67.90 17.29 -38.33
N SER A 78 68.54 16.53 -39.21
CA SER A 78 70.00 16.36 -39.21
C SER A 78 70.69 17.71 -39.50
N PRO A 79 71.72 18.10 -38.73
CA PRO A 79 72.61 19.18 -39.15
C PRO A 79 73.52 18.65 -40.26
N ALA A 80 73.53 19.35 -41.40
CA ALA A 80 74.51 19.13 -42.47
C ALA A 80 75.93 19.39 -41.92
N ILE A 81 76.83 18.43 -42.11
CA ILE A 81 78.26 18.60 -41.85
C ILE A 81 78.87 19.14 -43.14
N GLU A 82 79.11 20.45 -43.19
CA GLU A 82 80.02 21.04 -44.17
C GLU A 82 81.47 20.80 -43.71
N LEU A 83 82.18 20.01 -44.50
CA LEU A 83 83.62 19.80 -44.44
C LEU A 83 84.31 21.04 -45.02
N GLU A 84 84.81 21.93 -44.15
CA GLU A 84 85.88 22.86 -44.53
C GLU A 84 87.19 22.45 -43.85
N SER A 85 88.21 22.36 -44.71
CA SER A 85 89.55 21.87 -44.46
C SER A 85 90.45 22.93 -43.81
N GLY A 86 91.13 22.54 -42.72
CA GLY A 86 92.38 23.16 -42.27
C GLY A 86 92.28 23.86 -40.92
N HIS A 87 92.87 23.24 -39.88
CA HIS A 87 93.50 23.75 -38.64
C HIS A 87 93.46 22.60 -37.61
N SER A 88 94.32 21.61 -37.86
CA SER A 88 94.33 20.29 -37.22
C SER A 88 94.99 20.36 -35.84
N SER A 89 94.18 20.24 -34.79
CA SER A 89 94.41 19.43 -33.57
C SER A 89 93.60 19.93 -32.36
N GLN A 90 93.31 21.24 -32.26
CA GLN A 90 92.60 21.79 -31.10
C GLN A 90 91.05 21.71 -31.23
N THR A 91 90.52 21.93 -32.45
CA THR A 91 89.08 21.97 -32.73
C THR A 91 88.39 20.60 -32.73
N SER A 92 89.14 19.52 -33.00
CA SER A 92 88.59 18.15 -33.00
C SER A 92 88.27 17.66 -31.60
N VAL A 93 89.06 18.05 -30.60
CA VAL A 93 88.86 17.66 -29.20
C VAL A 93 87.63 18.37 -28.63
N ASP A 94 87.46 19.66 -28.93
CA ASP A 94 86.30 20.45 -28.50
C ASP A 94 84.97 19.92 -29.07
N VAL A 95 84.99 19.43 -30.32
CA VAL A 95 83.83 18.79 -30.98
C VAL A 95 83.51 17.45 -30.31
N GLU A 96 84.52 16.64 -30.01
CA GLU A 96 84.32 15.35 -29.32
C GLU A 96 83.79 15.55 -27.89
N GLU A 97 84.31 16.52 -27.15
CA GLU A 97 83.82 16.86 -25.81
C GLU A 97 82.39 17.40 -25.83
N LYS A 98 82.03 18.21 -26.83
CA LYS A 98 80.65 18.65 -27.02
C LYS A 98 79.73 17.47 -27.31
N LEU A 99 80.15 16.55 -28.19
CA LEU A 99 79.37 15.36 -28.50
C LEU A 99 79.17 14.46 -27.26
N ARG A 100 80.21 14.29 -26.44
CA ARG A 100 80.11 13.54 -25.17
C ARG A 100 79.11 14.19 -24.20
N ARG A 101 79.11 15.53 -24.10
CA ARG A 101 78.14 16.28 -23.30
C ARG A 101 76.72 16.12 -23.83
N ASP A 102 76.53 16.26 -25.14
CA ASP A 102 75.23 16.11 -25.79
C ASP A 102 74.69 14.68 -25.62
N ILE A 103 75.54 13.65 -25.77
CA ILE A 103 75.17 12.25 -25.52
C ILE A 103 74.75 12.04 -24.05
N LYS A 104 75.51 12.57 -23.09
CA LYS A 104 75.19 12.45 -21.67
C LYS A 104 73.85 13.12 -21.34
N GLN A 105 73.61 14.32 -21.86
CA GLN A 105 72.34 15.02 -21.68
C GLN A 105 71.17 14.23 -22.30
N MET A 106 71.35 13.62 -23.46
CA MET A 106 70.33 12.76 -24.08
C MET A 106 70.08 11.49 -23.26
N GLN A 107 71.10 10.90 -22.66
CA GLN A 107 70.96 9.74 -21.75
C GLN A 107 70.15 10.10 -20.51
N GLU A 108 70.45 11.24 -19.87
CA GLU A 108 69.69 11.74 -18.72
C GLU A 108 68.22 12.02 -19.09
N GLN A 109 67.95 12.62 -20.25
CA GLN A 109 66.58 12.82 -20.74
C GLN A 109 65.85 11.49 -21.00
N LEU A 110 66.53 10.51 -21.60
CA LEU A 110 65.95 9.19 -21.83
C LEU A 110 65.58 8.50 -20.51
N GLU A 111 66.44 8.59 -19.49
CA GLU A 111 66.19 8.03 -18.16
C GLU A 111 64.96 8.66 -17.50
N ILE A 112 64.83 10.00 -17.57
CA ILE A 112 63.64 10.72 -17.10
C ILE A 112 62.38 10.27 -17.85
N HIS A 113 62.47 10.10 -19.17
CA HIS A 113 61.33 9.62 -19.96
C HIS A 113 60.93 8.18 -19.61
N VAL A 114 61.88 7.28 -19.39
CA VAL A 114 61.60 5.91 -18.93
C VAL A 114 60.86 5.92 -17.58
N GLN A 115 61.32 6.74 -16.63
CA GLN A 115 60.64 6.88 -15.34
C GLN A 115 59.23 7.46 -15.50
N THR A 116 59.08 8.49 -16.32
CA THR A 116 57.78 9.13 -16.58
C THR A 116 56.78 8.13 -17.17
N ILE A 117 57.22 7.33 -18.14
CA ILE A 117 56.41 6.25 -18.72
C ILE A 117 56.03 5.24 -17.64
N GLY A 118 56.95 4.86 -16.75
CA GLY A 118 56.68 3.97 -15.63
C GLY A 118 55.57 4.48 -14.69
N ILE A 119 55.60 5.77 -14.35
CA ILE A 119 54.55 6.42 -13.53
C ILE A 119 53.21 6.40 -14.28
N LEU A 120 53.19 6.81 -15.55
CA LEU A 120 51.95 6.83 -16.35
C LEU A 120 51.34 5.44 -16.51
N VAL A 121 52.15 4.40 -16.68
CA VAL A 121 51.67 3.01 -16.74
C VAL A 121 51.06 2.61 -15.40
N ALA A 122 51.71 2.92 -14.28
CA ALA A 122 51.19 2.63 -12.94
C ALA A 122 49.87 3.36 -12.67
N GLU A 123 49.79 4.66 -13.00
CA GLU A 123 48.57 5.47 -12.89
C GLU A 123 47.44 4.93 -13.76
N LYS A 124 47.73 4.56 -15.02
CA LYS A 124 46.76 3.93 -15.92
C LYS A 124 46.21 2.64 -15.33
N THR A 125 47.07 1.80 -14.76
CA THR A 125 46.66 0.54 -14.11
C THR A 125 45.81 0.79 -12.87
N ASP A 126 46.19 1.74 -12.01
CA ASP A 126 45.40 2.10 -10.81
C ASP A 126 44.02 2.65 -11.17
N VAL A 127 43.95 3.58 -12.13
CA VAL A 127 42.67 4.13 -12.63
C VAL A 127 41.81 3.02 -13.24
N SER A 128 42.40 2.13 -14.03
CA SER A 128 41.69 0.99 -14.63
C SER A 128 41.16 0.02 -13.56
N ALA A 129 41.92 -0.22 -12.49
CA ALA A 129 41.48 -1.04 -11.36
C ALA A 129 40.30 -0.40 -10.62
N LYS A 130 40.38 0.90 -10.32
CA LYS A 130 39.29 1.68 -9.69
C LYS A 130 38.02 1.70 -10.53
N LEU A 131 38.16 1.87 -11.85
CA LEU A 131 37.03 1.83 -12.79
C LEU A 131 36.33 0.46 -12.75
N ASN A 132 37.10 -0.63 -12.85
CA ASN A 132 36.56 -1.99 -12.78
C ASN A 132 35.87 -2.28 -11.43
N GLN A 133 36.43 -1.77 -10.33
CA GLN A 133 35.81 -1.88 -9.03
C GLN A 133 34.47 -1.13 -8.98
N SER A 134 34.43 0.11 -9.50
CA SER A 134 33.20 0.91 -9.56
C SER A 134 32.14 0.23 -10.43
N PHE A 135 32.53 -0.38 -11.54
CA PHE A 135 31.61 -1.12 -12.42
C PHE A 135 30.99 -2.32 -11.70
N LYS A 136 31.81 -3.14 -11.03
CA LYS A 136 31.30 -4.27 -10.23
C LYS A 136 30.39 -3.82 -9.08
N GLN A 137 30.66 -2.67 -8.48
CA GLN A 137 29.78 -2.10 -7.46
C GLN A 137 28.44 -1.66 -8.06
N LEU A 138 28.45 -1.06 -9.25
CA LEU A 138 27.25 -0.67 -9.97
C LEU A 138 26.38 -1.89 -10.31
N GLU A 139 26.97 -2.98 -10.82
CA GLU A 139 26.24 -4.22 -11.12
C GLU A 139 25.58 -4.82 -9.88
N ARG A 140 26.30 -4.85 -8.74
CA ARG A 140 25.72 -5.32 -7.47
C ARG A 140 24.55 -4.43 -7.03
N LYS A 141 24.71 -3.11 -7.13
CA LYS A 141 23.65 -2.16 -6.77
C LYS A 141 22.44 -2.26 -7.69
N GLN A 142 22.65 -2.53 -8.97
CA GLN A 142 21.57 -2.81 -9.91
C GLN A 142 20.80 -4.08 -9.49
N SER A 143 21.50 -5.17 -9.19
CA SER A 143 20.87 -6.40 -8.71
C SER A 143 20.09 -6.21 -7.41
N GLU A 144 20.63 -5.46 -6.45
CA GLU A 144 19.94 -5.12 -5.20
C GLU A 144 18.67 -4.30 -5.48
N MET A 145 18.73 -3.35 -6.41
CA MET A 145 17.58 -2.53 -6.81
C MET A 145 16.47 -3.38 -7.44
N ASP A 146 16.83 -4.32 -8.31
CA ASP A 146 15.87 -5.22 -8.95
C ASP A 146 15.17 -6.14 -7.93
N GLU A 147 15.91 -6.66 -6.93
CA GLU A 147 15.32 -7.43 -5.83
C GLU A 147 14.35 -6.58 -5.00
N LEU A 148 14.77 -5.37 -4.61
CA LEU A 148 13.94 -4.45 -3.84
C LEU A 148 12.68 -4.05 -4.61
N TYR A 149 12.79 -3.83 -5.93
CA TYR A 149 11.64 -3.57 -6.79
C TYR A 149 10.66 -4.74 -6.81
N GLY A 150 11.17 -5.98 -6.93
CA GLY A 150 10.36 -7.20 -6.86
C GLY A 150 9.61 -7.32 -5.53
N ARG A 151 10.30 -7.07 -4.40
CA ARG A 151 9.71 -7.08 -3.05
C ARG A 151 8.64 -5.99 -2.89
N LEU A 152 8.89 -4.78 -3.40
CA LEU A 152 7.93 -3.68 -3.37
C LEU A 152 6.68 -4.00 -4.18
N LYS A 153 6.84 -4.58 -5.38
CA LYS A 153 5.72 -5.00 -6.23
C LYS A 153 4.86 -6.04 -5.53
N ALA A 154 5.46 -7.10 -5.00
CA ALA A 154 4.75 -8.14 -4.25
C ALA A 154 4.02 -7.56 -3.01
N SER A 155 4.65 -6.63 -2.29
CA SER A 155 4.03 -5.93 -1.16
C SER A 155 2.81 -5.12 -1.59
N ARG A 156 2.88 -4.40 -2.71
CA ARG A 156 1.75 -3.61 -3.23
C ARG A 156 0.58 -4.49 -3.64
N GLU A 157 0.85 -5.59 -4.35
CA GLU A 157 -0.18 -6.58 -4.72
C GLU A 157 -0.85 -7.18 -3.48
N ARG A 158 -0.06 -7.49 -2.44
CA ARG A 158 -0.60 -8.01 -1.18
C ARG A 158 -1.49 -7.00 -0.46
N VAL A 159 -1.11 -5.73 -0.44
CA VAL A 159 -1.93 -4.64 0.15
C VAL A 159 -3.25 -4.50 -0.60
N GLN A 160 -3.23 -4.47 -1.94
CA GLN A 160 -4.45 -4.39 -2.75
C GLN A 160 -5.41 -5.55 -2.50
N GLU A 161 -4.88 -6.77 -2.35
CA GLU A 161 -5.70 -7.94 -2.02
C GLU A 161 -6.31 -7.83 -0.62
N LEU A 162 -5.55 -7.35 0.37
CA LEU A 162 -6.07 -7.11 1.72
C LEU A 162 -7.17 -6.04 1.74
N GLU A 163 -7.01 -4.96 0.97
CA GLU A 163 -8.02 -3.90 0.84
C GLU A 163 -9.33 -4.45 0.26
N LYS A 164 -9.26 -5.30 -0.78
CA LYS A 164 -10.44 -5.99 -1.32
C LYS A 164 -11.11 -6.90 -0.30
N GLN A 165 -10.32 -7.67 0.46
CA GLN A 165 -10.85 -8.55 1.52
C GLN A 165 -11.54 -7.75 2.63
N ILE A 166 -10.97 -6.61 3.03
CA ILE A 166 -11.56 -5.70 4.02
C ILE A 166 -12.89 -5.14 3.50
N GLN A 167 -12.93 -4.68 2.25
CA GLN A 167 -14.15 -4.15 1.63
C GLN A 167 -15.26 -5.22 1.58
N TYR A 168 -14.92 -6.44 1.16
CA TYR A 168 -15.84 -7.57 1.13
C TYR A 168 -16.37 -7.92 2.52
N SER A 169 -15.48 -8.04 3.50
CA SER A 169 -15.84 -8.33 4.89
C SER A 169 -16.76 -7.25 5.48
N THR A 170 -16.45 -5.98 5.23
CA THR A 170 -17.26 -4.84 5.69
C THR A 170 -18.67 -4.88 5.11
N SER A 171 -18.81 -5.15 3.80
CA SER A 171 -20.13 -5.31 3.17
C SER A 171 -20.92 -6.48 3.78
N ASN A 172 -20.26 -7.59 4.09
CA ASN A 172 -20.90 -8.73 4.72
C ASN A 172 -21.36 -8.44 6.15
N VAL A 173 -20.56 -7.72 6.94
CA VAL A 173 -20.94 -7.28 8.29
C VAL A 173 -22.18 -6.41 8.22
N GLN A 174 -22.21 -5.41 7.33
CA GLN A 174 -23.38 -4.54 7.16
C GLN A 174 -24.65 -5.32 6.80
N LYS A 175 -24.55 -6.29 5.88
CA LYS A 175 -25.70 -7.15 5.51
C LYS A 175 -26.18 -7.99 6.70
N ARG A 176 -25.26 -8.54 7.49
CA ARG A 176 -25.61 -9.32 8.70
C ARG A 176 -26.24 -8.46 9.77
N GLU A 177 -25.75 -7.23 9.98
CA GLU A 177 -26.36 -6.29 10.92
C GLU A 177 -27.78 -5.89 10.50
N MET A 178 -28.02 -5.67 9.21
CA MET A 178 -29.37 -5.41 8.69
C MET A 178 -30.29 -6.61 8.92
N ALA A 179 -29.82 -7.83 8.62
CA ALA A 179 -30.59 -9.05 8.85
C ALA A 179 -30.89 -9.30 10.34
N ALA A 180 -29.92 -9.05 11.22
CA ALA A 180 -30.11 -9.17 12.67
C ALA A 180 -31.18 -8.19 13.17
N LYS A 181 -31.12 -6.92 12.76
CA LYS A 181 -32.13 -5.92 13.11
C LYS A 181 -33.53 -6.30 12.63
N GLU A 182 -33.65 -6.92 11.46
CA GLU A 182 -34.94 -7.37 10.95
C GLU A 182 -35.47 -8.58 11.74
N SER A 183 -34.59 -9.51 12.09
CA SER A 183 -34.92 -10.64 12.97
C SER A 183 -35.39 -10.18 14.36
N ASP A 184 -34.77 -9.15 14.93
CA ASP A 184 -35.17 -8.60 16.23
C ASP A 184 -36.57 -7.98 16.18
N LYS A 185 -36.89 -7.23 15.12
CA LYS A 185 -38.23 -6.66 14.91
C LYS A 185 -39.30 -7.74 14.79
N GLU A 186 -39.04 -8.79 14.01
CA GLU A 186 -40.01 -9.89 13.86
C GLU A 186 -40.17 -10.65 15.18
N ASN A 187 -39.10 -10.83 15.96
CA ASN A 187 -39.18 -11.42 17.29
C ASN A 187 -40.09 -10.61 18.22
N ASP A 188 -39.92 -9.29 18.25
CA ASP A 188 -40.74 -8.38 19.06
C ASP A 188 -42.21 -8.39 18.59
N ARG A 189 -42.44 -8.40 17.28
CA ARG A 189 -43.79 -8.54 16.71
C ARG A 189 -44.46 -9.85 17.14
N LEU A 190 -43.74 -10.98 17.06
CA LEU A 190 -44.26 -12.28 17.45
C LEU A 190 -44.54 -12.36 18.96
N LYS A 191 -43.72 -11.73 19.80
CA LYS A 191 -44.00 -11.60 21.24
C LYS A 191 -45.31 -10.87 21.51
N ILE A 192 -45.54 -9.74 20.84
CA ILE A 192 -46.78 -8.96 20.98
C ILE A 192 -47.99 -9.80 20.56
N GLU A 193 -47.89 -10.47 19.41
CA GLU A 193 -48.99 -11.32 18.91
C GLU A 193 -49.27 -12.51 19.86
N ASN A 194 -48.22 -13.12 20.44
CA ASN A 194 -48.37 -14.20 21.41
C ASN A 194 -49.10 -13.74 22.68
N ILE A 195 -48.76 -12.56 23.21
CA ILE A 195 -49.46 -11.96 24.36
C ILE A 195 -50.93 -11.71 24.01
N ARG A 196 -51.20 -11.13 22.85
CA ARG A 196 -52.57 -10.86 22.37
C ARG A 196 -53.40 -12.14 22.25
N GLN A 197 -52.81 -13.20 21.69
CA GLN A 197 -53.46 -14.51 21.58
C GLN A 197 -53.70 -15.14 22.96
N SER A 198 -52.75 -14.99 23.89
CA SER A 198 -52.89 -15.49 25.26
C SER A 198 -54.06 -14.82 25.99
N GLN A 199 -54.21 -13.50 25.84
CA GLN A 199 -55.35 -12.75 26.37
C GLN A 199 -56.68 -13.22 25.76
N LEU A 200 -56.73 -13.38 24.44
CA LEU A 200 -57.92 -13.90 23.76
C LEU A 200 -58.31 -15.30 24.24
N ILE A 201 -57.33 -16.17 24.51
CA ILE A 201 -57.57 -17.51 25.07
C ILE A 201 -58.18 -17.41 26.47
N GLU A 202 -57.71 -16.48 27.31
CA GLU A 202 -58.23 -16.27 28.66
C GLU A 202 -59.69 -15.76 28.62
N ASP A 203 -59.98 -14.77 27.77
CA ASP A 203 -61.34 -14.26 27.56
C ASP A 203 -62.29 -15.37 27.07
N LEU A 204 -61.85 -16.20 26.12
CA LEU A 204 -62.65 -17.32 25.62
C LEU A 204 -62.90 -18.38 26.71
N LYS A 205 -61.91 -18.67 27.57
CA LYS A 205 -62.10 -19.59 28.70
C LYS A 205 -63.11 -19.04 29.69
N GLN A 206 -63.07 -17.74 29.99
CA GLN A 206 -64.07 -17.11 30.85
C GLN A 206 -65.48 -17.23 30.24
N ASN A 207 -65.64 -16.91 28.96
CA ASN A 207 -66.93 -17.05 28.26
C ASN A 207 -67.47 -18.49 28.28
N ILE A 208 -66.60 -19.49 28.10
CA ILE A 208 -66.97 -20.91 28.21
C ILE A 208 -67.47 -21.23 29.63
N SER A 209 -66.78 -20.74 30.66
CA SER A 209 -67.18 -20.94 32.05
C SER A 209 -68.56 -20.35 32.33
N GLU A 210 -68.80 -19.11 31.91
CA GLU A 210 -70.09 -18.42 32.08
C GLU A 210 -71.24 -19.13 31.33
N LEU A 211 -70.98 -19.62 30.11
CA LEU A 211 -71.98 -20.37 29.35
C LEU A 211 -72.29 -21.73 29.98
N ASN A 212 -71.29 -22.44 30.48
CA ASN A 212 -71.48 -23.70 31.19
C ASN A 212 -72.33 -23.51 32.46
N GLU A 213 -72.09 -22.45 33.23
CA GLU A 213 -72.90 -22.11 34.41
C GLU A 213 -74.36 -21.80 34.02
N LYS A 214 -74.57 -21.02 32.95
CA LYS A 214 -75.92 -20.74 32.43
C LYS A 214 -76.64 -22.00 31.95
N ILE A 215 -75.93 -22.94 31.32
CA ILE A 215 -76.49 -24.23 30.91
C ILE A 215 -76.88 -25.04 32.14
N HIS A 216 -75.98 -25.14 33.12
CA HIS A 216 -76.23 -25.86 34.37
C HIS A 216 -77.45 -25.31 35.13
N ASN A 217 -77.55 -24.00 35.29
CA ASN A 217 -78.69 -23.35 35.94
C ASN A 217 -80.01 -23.63 35.20
N ARG A 218 -80.00 -23.59 33.87
CA ARG A 218 -81.19 -23.95 33.07
C ARG A 218 -81.58 -25.41 33.22
N GLN A 219 -80.60 -26.29 33.33
CA GLN A 219 -80.85 -27.72 33.55
C GLN A 219 -81.49 -27.97 34.92
N ILE A 220 -81.00 -27.32 35.98
CA ILE A 220 -81.63 -27.37 37.31
C ILE A 220 -83.09 -26.91 37.25
N ILE A 221 -83.37 -25.76 36.62
CA ILE A 221 -84.73 -25.22 36.49
C ILE A 221 -85.62 -26.19 35.70
N SER A 222 -85.10 -26.76 34.61
CA SER A 222 -85.82 -27.77 33.82
C SER A 222 -86.16 -29.00 34.64
N ASP A 223 -85.22 -29.49 35.45
CA ASP A 223 -85.41 -30.65 36.32
C ASP A 223 -86.46 -30.34 37.41
N GLN A 224 -86.44 -29.13 37.98
CA GLN A 224 -87.45 -28.66 38.93
C GLN A 224 -88.86 -28.63 38.31
N LEU A 225 -89.00 -28.01 37.13
CA LEU A 225 -90.29 -27.95 36.42
C LEU A 225 -90.80 -29.34 36.04
N ASN A 226 -89.92 -30.24 35.60
CA ASN A 226 -90.27 -31.62 35.31
C ASN A 226 -90.78 -32.35 36.57
N ASN A 227 -90.13 -32.16 37.71
CA ASN A 227 -90.58 -32.72 38.99
C ASN A 227 -91.95 -32.18 39.43
N GLU A 228 -92.18 -30.87 39.29
CA GLU A 228 -93.48 -30.24 39.60
C GLU A 228 -94.59 -30.77 38.69
N LEU A 229 -94.33 -30.89 37.38
CA LEU A 229 -95.27 -31.50 36.42
C LEU A 229 -95.59 -32.94 36.80
N GLU A 230 -94.58 -33.73 37.19
CA GLU A 230 -94.78 -35.11 37.61
C GLU A 230 -95.64 -35.21 38.89
N GLN A 231 -95.42 -34.32 39.86
CA GLN A 231 -96.24 -34.23 41.07
C GLN A 231 -97.69 -33.85 40.75
N LEU A 232 -97.89 -32.84 39.91
CA LEU A 232 -99.23 -32.39 39.52
C LEU A 232 -99.99 -33.49 38.76
N ASN A 233 -99.30 -34.21 37.88
CA ASN A 233 -99.87 -35.34 37.17
C ASN A 233 -100.26 -36.49 38.12
N LYS A 234 -99.44 -36.78 39.13
CA LYS A 234 -99.78 -37.73 40.20
C LYS A 234 -101.01 -37.28 40.99
N GLN A 235 -101.11 -35.99 41.34
CA GLN A 235 -102.30 -35.45 42.02
C GLN A 235 -103.56 -35.59 41.17
N PHE A 236 -103.48 -35.27 39.87
CA PHE A 236 -104.60 -35.42 38.94
C PHE A 236 -105.08 -36.88 38.85
N GLN A 237 -104.16 -37.84 38.79
CA GLN A 237 -104.48 -39.27 38.78
C GLN A 237 -105.11 -39.79 40.07
N VAL A 238 -104.91 -39.11 41.21
CA VAL A 238 -105.51 -39.49 42.51
C VAL A 238 -106.88 -38.83 42.73
N SER A 239 -107.17 -37.74 42.03
CA SER A 239 -108.47 -37.02 42.08
C SER A 239 -109.52 -37.53 41.08
N HIS A 240 -109.22 -38.59 40.33
CA HIS A 240 -110.14 -39.33 39.46
C HIS A 240 -110.20 -40.80 39.89
#